data_AF-A0A966TS90-F1
#
_entry.id   AF-A0A966TS90-F1
#
_cell.length_a   1.000
_cell.length_b   1.000
_cell.length_c   1.000
_cell.angle_alpha   90.00
_cell.angle_beta   90.00
_cell.angle_gamma   90.00
#
_symmetry.space_group_name_H-M   'P 1'
#
loop_
_entity.id
_entity.type
_entity.pdbx_description
1 polymer ?
#
loop_
_entity_poly.entity_id
_entity_poly.type
_entity_poly.pdbx_seq_one_letter_code
_entity_poly.pdbx_strand_id
1 'polypeptide(L)'
;MRTFRARSTSSRPTWLQFAARLAGALVLYMSFFGFAAFGQQIDEETALLRSIQTLESLRYEITQEQNRYENSPPPTDEATLKTWRGIGEDMAATLEEIDLALRIHRQQYLELSGQPQIPRPEDMPALLPQ
;
A
#
# COMPACT_ATOMS: atom_id res chain seq x y z
N MET A 1 -34.04 -32.55 -30.48
CA MET A 1 -34.07 -31.32 -29.67
C MET A 1 -33.12 -31.48 -28.49
N ARG A 2 -31.95 -30.83 -28.51
CA ARG A 2 -31.02 -30.77 -27.37
C ARG A 2 -30.96 -29.32 -26.89
N THR A 3 -31.38 -29.06 -25.66
CA THR A 3 -31.27 -27.75 -25.02
C THR A 3 -29.86 -27.59 -24.46
N PHE A 4 -29.13 -26.59 -24.97
CA PHE A 4 -27.80 -26.23 -24.48
C PHE A 4 -27.97 -25.36 -23.23
N ARG A 5 -27.59 -25.88 -22.06
CA ARG A 5 -27.62 -25.14 -20.79
C ARG A 5 -26.30 -24.39 -20.64
N ALA A 6 -26.28 -23.11 -20.97
CA ALA A 6 -25.15 -22.24 -20.66
C ALA A 6 -25.04 -22.09 -19.14
N ARG A 7 -23.99 -22.65 -18.55
CA ARG A 7 -23.63 -22.47 -17.14
C ARG A 7 -22.83 -21.18 -17.07
N SER A 8 -23.45 -20.06 -16.68
CA SER A 8 -22.76 -18.81 -16.38
C SER A 8 -21.96 -18.98 -15.09
N THR A 9 -20.69 -19.34 -15.19
CA THR A 9 -19.75 -19.23 -14.08
C THR A 9 -19.37 -17.75 -13.96
N SER A 10 -20.10 -17.03 -13.13
CA SER A 10 -19.75 -15.70 -12.64
C SER A 10 -18.52 -15.82 -11.74
N SER A 11 -17.34 -15.89 -12.36
CA SER A 11 -16.07 -15.71 -11.64
C SER A 11 -15.91 -14.21 -11.45
N ARG A 12 -16.04 -13.73 -10.21
CA ARG A 12 -15.72 -12.34 -9.86
C ARG A 12 -14.33 -12.02 -10.40
N PRO A 13 -14.15 -10.94 -11.18
CA PRO A 13 -12.86 -10.67 -11.81
C PRO A 13 -11.83 -10.39 -10.71
N THR A 14 -10.61 -10.87 -10.92
CA THR A 14 -9.54 -10.95 -9.90
C THR A 14 -9.26 -9.60 -9.25
N TRP A 15 -9.29 -8.51 -10.00
CA TRP A 15 -9.09 -7.14 -9.51
C TRP A 15 -10.13 -6.68 -8.47
N LEU A 16 -11.37 -7.18 -8.54
CA LEU A 16 -12.41 -6.90 -7.53
C LEU A 16 -12.09 -7.55 -6.19
N GLN A 17 -11.38 -8.69 -6.21
CA GLN A 17 -10.86 -9.32 -4.98
C GLN A 17 -9.64 -8.57 -4.45
N PHE A 18 -8.84 -7.92 -5.30
CA PHE A 18 -7.72 -7.08 -4.90
C PHE A 18 -8.15 -5.72 -4.32
N ALA A 19 -9.15 -5.06 -4.89
CA ALA A 19 -9.70 -3.82 -4.33
C ALA A 19 -10.20 -4.02 -2.88
N ALA A 20 -10.84 -5.17 -2.60
CA ALA A 20 -11.22 -5.54 -1.24
C ALA A 20 -10.03 -5.80 -0.31
N ARG A 21 -8.90 -6.31 -0.85
CA ARG A 21 -7.64 -6.49 -0.08
C ARG A 21 -6.94 -5.16 0.20
N LEU A 22 -6.96 -4.22 -0.74
CA LEU A 22 -6.38 -2.87 -0.56
C LEU A 22 -7.14 -2.05 0.48
N ALA A 23 -8.48 -2.08 0.46
CA ALA A 23 -9.29 -1.50 1.53
C ALA A 23 -8.97 -2.15 2.90
N GLY A 24 -8.75 -3.47 2.92
CA GLY A 24 -8.27 -4.18 4.11
C GLY A 24 -6.88 -3.74 4.58
N ALA A 25 -5.94 -3.53 3.64
CA ALA A 25 -4.58 -3.09 3.94
C ALA A 25 -4.52 -1.64 4.44
N LEU A 26 -5.35 -0.74 3.90
CA LEU A 26 -5.47 0.65 4.35
C LEU A 26 -6.06 0.73 5.77
N VAL A 27 -7.09 -0.08 6.07
CA VAL A 27 -7.67 -0.19 7.42
C VAL A 27 -6.67 -0.82 8.40
N LEU A 28 -5.89 -1.81 7.96
CA LEU A 28 -4.79 -2.36 8.76
C LEU A 28 -3.69 -1.32 9.00
N TYR A 29 -3.32 -0.52 8.00
CA TYR A 29 -2.34 0.55 8.13
C TYR A 29 -2.79 1.61 9.13
N MET A 30 -4.04 2.10 9.02
CA MET A 30 -4.64 3.02 10.01
C MET A 30 -4.72 2.41 11.41
N SER A 31 -5.05 1.11 11.53
CA SER A 31 -5.13 0.44 12.83
C SER A 31 -3.75 0.17 13.44
N PHE A 32 -2.75 -0.12 12.62
CA PHE A 32 -1.37 -0.38 13.06
C PHE A 32 -0.70 0.92 13.52
N PHE A 33 -0.91 2.04 12.82
CA PHE A 33 -0.45 3.37 13.26
C PHE A 33 -1.22 3.91 14.46
N GLY A 34 -2.51 3.53 14.63
CA GLY A 34 -3.24 3.81 15.86
C GLY A 34 -2.71 3.05 17.09
N PHE A 35 -2.07 1.88 16.89
CA PHE A 35 -1.60 1.01 17.97
C PHE A 35 -0.10 1.13 18.27
N ALA A 36 0.72 1.63 17.34
CA ALA A 36 2.16 1.85 17.56
C ALA A 36 2.47 2.90 18.65
N ALA A 37 1.46 3.64 19.12
CA ALA A 37 1.56 4.52 20.28
C ALA A 37 1.60 3.77 21.64
N PHE A 38 1.37 2.46 21.67
CA PHE A 38 1.28 1.71 22.92
C PHE A 38 2.34 0.59 23.01
N GLY A 39 3.45 0.87 23.69
CA GLY A 39 4.00 -0.14 24.61
C GLY A 39 5.49 -0.51 24.53
N GLN A 40 6.31 0.07 23.65
CA GLN A 40 7.76 -0.10 23.76
C GLN A 40 8.45 1.26 23.77
N GLN A 41 9.37 1.45 24.71
CA GLN A 41 10.31 2.56 24.77
C GLN A 41 11.33 2.43 23.62
N ILE A 42 10.81 2.48 22.39
CA ILE A 42 11.59 2.51 21.16
C ILE A 42 12.09 3.94 21.04
N ASP A 43 13.40 4.06 20.90
CA ASP A 43 14.05 5.32 20.59
C ASP A 43 13.39 5.98 19.37
N GLU A 44 13.12 7.28 19.45
CA GLU A 44 12.30 8.00 18.46
C GLU A 44 12.91 7.91 17.05
N GLU A 45 14.25 7.92 16.97
CA GLU A 45 15.00 7.67 15.74
C GLU A 45 14.69 6.30 15.13
N THR A 46 14.69 5.26 15.97
CA THR A 46 14.40 3.87 15.56
C THR A 46 12.95 3.72 15.09
N ALA A 47 12.01 4.42 15.75
CA ALA A 47 10.61 4.43 15.35
C ALA A 47 10.43 5.08 13.97
N LEU A 48 11.11 6.20 13.71
CA LEU A 48 11.09 6.87 12.41
C LEU A 48 11.68 6.00 11.30
N LEU A 49 12.82 5.34 11.54
CA LEU A 49 13.42 4.42 10.56
C LEU A 49 12.47 3.27 10.22
N ARG A 50 11.79 2.70 11.21
CA ARG A 50 10.80 1.64 10.98
C ARG A 50 9.61 2.15 10.17
N SER A 51 9.13 3.36 10.44
CA SER A 51 8.06 3.99 9.65
C SER A 51 8.49 4.22 8.20
N ILE A 52 9.70 4.73 7.97
CA ILE A 52 10.27 4.93 6.63
C ILE A 52 10.32 3.58 5.90
N GLN A 53 10.87 2.54 6.52
CA GLN A 53 11.00 1.23 5.90
C GLN A 53 9.64 0.60 5.58
N THR A 54 8.65 0.77 6.46
CA THR A 54 7.28 0.28 6.23
C THR A 54 6.62 1.01 5.06
N LEU A 55 6.78 2.34 4.99
CA LEU A 55 6.26 3.16 3.90
C LEU A 55 6.92 2.81 2.55
N GLU A 56 8.23 2.58 2.51
CA GLU A 56 8.93 2.12 1.29
C GLU A 56 8.42 0.77 0.79
N SER A 57 8.21 -0.18 1.71
CA SER A 57 7.63 -1.49 1.36
C SER A 57 6.23 -1.33 0.77
N LEU A 58 5.38 -0.53 1.42
CA LEU A 58 4.01 -0.28 0.96
C LEU A 58 4.00 0.43 -0.40
N ARG A 59 4.86 1.43 -0.59
CA ARG A 59 5.05 2.12 -1.86
C ARG A 59 5.38 1.14 -2.98
N TYR A 60 6.36 0.27 -2.74
CA TYR A 60 6.74 -0.76 -3.70
C TYR A 60 5.58 -1.68 -4.05
N GLU A 61 4.86 -2.20 -3.05
CA GLU A 61 3.71 -3.08 -3.26
C GLU A 61 2.62 -2.41 -4.10
N ILE A 62 2.26 -1.17 -3.77
CA ILE A 62 1.22 -0.43 -4.50
C ILE A 62 1.68 -0.09 -5.92
N THR A 63 2.94 0.29 -6.14
CA THR A 63 3.48 0.51 -7.49
C THR A 63 3.41 -0.79 -8.32
N GLN A 64 3.70 -1.94 -7.74
CA GLN A 64 3.57 -3.23 -8.45
C GLN A 64 2.11 -3.54 -8.80
N GLU A 65 1.17 -3.22 -7.91
CA GLU A 65 -0.26 -3.37 -8.20
C GLU A 65 -0.76 -2.39 -9.25
N GLN A 66 -0.31 -1.13 -9.21
CA GLN A 66 -0.64 -0.14 -10.23
C GLN A 66 -0.15 -0.60 -11.61
N ASN A 67 1.08 -1.11 -11.70
CA ASN A 67 1.60 -1.72 -12.93
C ASN A 67 0.72 -2.89 -13.41
N ARG A 68 0.28 -3.79 -12.50
CA ARG A 68 -0.63 -4.89 -12.86
C ARG A 68 -1.99 -4.38 -13.34
N TYR A 69 -2.52 -3.36 -12.68
CA TYR A 69 -3.77 -2.72 -13.02
C TYR A 69 -3.71 -2.04 -14.40
N GLU A 70 -2.66 -1.27 -14.69
CA GLU A 70 -2.46 -0.59 -15.98
C GLU A 70 -2.29 -1.57 -17.15
N ASN A 71 -1.68 -2.73 -16.90
CA ASN A 71 -1.53 -3.80 -17.90
C ASN A 71 -2.77 -4.69 -18.05
N SER A 72 -3.78 -4.52 -17.19
CA SER A 72 -5.02 -5.30 -17.26
C SER A 72 -6.01 -4.64 -18.23
N PRO A 73 -6.70 -5.42 -19.08
CA PRO A 73 -7.64 -4.86 -20.03
C PRO A 73 -8.82 -4.20 -19.28
N PRO A 74 -9.19 -2.96 -19.64
CA PRO A 74 -10.31 -2.28 -19.00
C PRO A 74 -11.62 -3.01 -19.29
N PRO A 75 -12.56 -3.03 -18.32
CA PRO A 75 -13.88 -3.63 -18.53
C PRO A 75 -14.68 -2.83 -19.56
N THR A 76 -15.55 -3.52 -20.29
CA THR A 76 -16.39 -2.94 -21.35
C THR A 76 -17.73 -2.40 -20.83
N ASP A 77 -18.16 -2.84 -19.66
CA ASP A 77 -19.38 -2.38 -19.00
C ASP A 77 -19.15 -1.01 -18.34
N GLU A 78 -20.06 -0.06 -18.55
CA GLU A 78 -19.89 1.33 -18.13
C GLU A 78 -19.82 1.50 -16.60
N ALA A 79 -20.68 0.81 -15.85
CA ALA A 79 -20.67 0.86 -14.40
C ALA A 79 -19.36 0.30 -13.84
N THR A 80 -18.91 -0.83 -14.39
CA THR A 80 -17.66 -1.48 -14.02
C THR A 80 -16.44 -0.64 -14.42
N LEU A 81 -16.49 0.05 -15.57
CA LEU A 81 -15.44 0.95 -16.05
C LEU A 81 -15.28 2.18 -15.16
N LYS A 82 -16.38 2.71 -14.62
CA LYS A 82 -16.33 3.80 -13.64
C LYS A 82 -15.59 3.36 -12.37
N THR A 83 -15.94 2.20 -11.82
CA THR A 83 -15.25 1.64 -10.65
C THR A 83 -13.78 1.35 -10.94
N TRP A 84 -13.49 0.78 -12.12
CA TRP A 84 -12.13 0.54 -12.58
C TRP A 84 -11.31 1.83 -12.49
N ARG A 85 -11.74 2.91 -13.17
CA ARG A 85 -11.05 4.21 -13.14
C ARG A 85 -10.86 4.76 -11.73
N GLY A 86 -11.89 4.68 -10.88
CA GLY A 86 -11.78 5.11 -9.49
C GLY A 86 -10.69 4.38 -8.72
N ILE A 87 -10.54 3.06 -8.91
CA ILE A 87 -9.43 2.30 -8.30
C ILE A 87 -8.07 2.81 -8.77
N GLY A 88 -7.93 3.12 -10.07
CA GLY A 88 -6.69 3.69 -10.60
C GLY A 88 -6.35 5.06 -10.00
N GLU A 89 -7.36 5.92 -9.84
CA GLU A 89 -7.23 7.23 -9.20
C GLU A 89 -6.86 7.09 -7.72
N ASP A 90 -7.53 6.19 -6.98
CA ASP A 90 -7.25 5.91 -5.57
C ASP A 90 -5.82 5.38 -5.36
N MET A 91 -5.34 4.48 -6.24
CA MET A 91 -3.96 3.98 -6.19
C MET A 91 -2.95 5.11 -6.38
N ALA A 92 -3.18 6.01 -7.35
CA ALA A 92 -2.32 7.15 -7.60
C ALA A 92 -2.29 8.11 -6.40
N ALA A 93 -3.46 8.45 -5.86
CA ALA A 93 -3.56 9.31 -4.68
C ALA A 93 -2.85 8.70 -3.45
N THR A 94 -3.02 7.40 -3.23
CA THR A 94 -2.35 6.69 -2.13
C THR A 94 -0.82 6.74 -2.27
N LEU A 95 -0.29 6.59 -3.49
CA LEU A 95 1.15 6.72 -3.74
C LEU A 95 1.66 8.13 -3.45
N GLU A 96 0.91 9.17 -3.82
CA GLU A 96 1.27 10.56 -3.51
C GLU A 96 1.29 10.83 -2.00
N GLU A 97 0.31 10.30 -1.25
CA GLU A 97 0.27 10.39 0.21
C GLU A 97 1.47 9.69 0.86
N ILE A 98 1.85 8.50 0.37
CA ILE A 98 3.03 7.77 0.84
C ILE A 98 4.31 8.55 0.54
N ASP A 99 4.44 9.13 -0.66
CA ASP A 99 5.59 9.94 -1.04
C ASP A 99 5.73 11.21 -0.19
N LEU A 100 4.60 11.84 0.18
CA LEU A 100 4.59 12.94 1.13
C LEU A 100 5.01 12.47 2.54
N ALA A 101 4.42 11.39 3.03
CA ALA A 101 4.75 10.83 4.34
C ALA A 101 6.23 10.46 4.44
N LEU A 102 6.79 9.82 3.41
CA LEU A 102 8.21 9.51 3.31
C LEU A 102 9.04 10.79 3.42
N ARG A 103 8.76 11.84 2.65
CA ARG A 103 9.50 13.10 2.74
C ARG A 103 9.50 13.68 4.16
N ILE A 104 8.34 13.68 4.82
CA ILE A 104 8.19 14.18 6.20
C ILE A 104 9.02 13.36 7.18
N HIS A 105 8.85 12.03 7.19
CA HIS A 105 9.53 11.15 8.16
C HIS A 105 11.05 11.15 7.94
N ARG A 106 11.48 11.19 6.68
CA ARG A 106 12.89 11.30 6.31
C ARG A 106 13.52 12.60 6.83
N GLN A 107 12.82 13.72 6.67
CA GLN A 107 13.28 15.00 7.20
C GLN A 107 13.36 14.98 8.73
N GLN A 108 12.32 14.48 9.40
CA GLN A 108 12.29 14.36 10.86
C GLN A 108 13.46 13.51 11.39
N TYR A 109 13.77 12.39 10.72
CA TYR A 109 14.91 11.55 11.06
C TYR A 109 16.23 12.32 11.00
N LEU A 110 16.47 13.08 9.92
CA LEU A 110 17.72 13.85 9.76
C LEU A 110 17.84 14.95 10.82
N GLU A 111 16.73 15.61 11.15
CA GLU A 111 16.69 16.65 12.18
C GLU A 111 16.97 16.09 13.59
N LEU A 112 16.43 14.90 13.91
CA LEU A 112 16.61 14.27 15.22
C LEU A 112 17.98 13.58 15.38
N SER A 113 18.43 12.83 14.37
CA SER A 113 19.68 12.07 14.42
C SER A 113 20.93 12.93 14.20
N GLY A 114 20.78 14.13 13.62
CA GLY A 114 21.89 14.96 13.16
C GLY A 114 22.71 14.34 12.02
N GLN A 115 22.21 13.27 11.41
CA GLN A 115 22.86 12.59 10.29
C GLN A 115 22.64 13.37 8.98
N PRO A 116 23.62 13.36 8.05
CA PRO A 116 23.48 14.01 6.75
C PRO A 116 22.58 13.23 5.79
N GLN A 117 22.32 11.95 6.06
CA GLN A 117 21.54 11.05 5.23
C GLN A 117 20.94 9.92 6.05
N ILE A 118 19.97 9.24 5.45
CA ILE A 118 19.32 8.08 6.05
C ILE A 118 20.24 6.85 5.89
N PRO A 119 20.32 5.98 6.92
CA PRO A 119 20.99 4.70 6.84
C PRO A 119 20.54 3.89 5.62
N ARG A 120 21.43 3.03 5.10
CA ARG A 120 21.05 2.11 4.03
C ARG A 120 20.08 1.05 4.56
N PRO A 121 19.27 0.41 3.72
CA PRO A 121 18.31 -0.60 4.16
C PRO A 121 18.93 -1.73 5.00
N GLU A 122 20.16 -2.14 4.69
CA GLU A 122 20.92 -3.13 5.47
C GLU A 122 21.32 -2.67 6.88
N ASP A 123 21.38 -1.35 7.09
CA ASP A 123 21.76 -0.70 8.34
C ASP A 123 20.51 -0.24 9.14
N MET A 124 19.30 -0.44 8.61
CA MET A 124 18.04 -0.10 9.28
C MET A 124 17.61 -1.17 10.29
N PRO A 125 16.89 -0.78 11.37
CA PRO A 125 16.32 -1.75 12.31
C PRO A 125 15.37 -2.72 11.61
N ALA A 126 15.40 -4.00 12.00
CA ALA A 126 14.51 -5.00 11.44
C ALA A 126 13.02 -4.63 11.68
N LEU A 127 12.18 -4.88 10.66
CA LEU A 127 10.73 -4.65 10.72
C LEU A 127 10.02 -5.54 11.74
N LEU A 128 10.59 -6.72 12.05
CA LEU A 128 10.03 -7.68 13.00
C LEU A 128 11.08 -8.12 14.03
N PRO A 129 10.69 -8.33 15.30
CA PRO A 129 11.52 -9.06 16.26
C PRO A 129 11.67 -10.53 15.80
N GLN A 130 12.87 -11.08 16.00
CA GLN A 130 13.22 -12.47 15.70
C GLN A 130 12.63 -13.41 16.75
#